data_AF-A0A330LWH1-F1
#
_entry.id   AF-A0A330LWH1-F1
#
_cell.length_a   1.000
_cell.length_b   1.000
_cell.length_c   1.000
_cell.angle_alpha   90.00
_cell.angle_beta   90.00
_cell.angle_gamma   90.00
#
_symmetry.space_group_name_H-M   'P 1'
#
loop_
_entity.id
_entity.type
_entity.pdbx_description
1 polymer ?
#
loop_
_entity_poly.entity_id
_entity_poly.type
_entity_poly.pdbx_seq_one_letter_code
_entity_poly.pdbx_strand_id
1 'polypeptide(L)'
;MSDNYEVFNQVDFSNQDLSESHFKRCKFYRCDFGRADLREAQFVDCIFIEQGGIEGCHFDYSDLRDSSFKNCQLSMSNFTGAKCFGIEFKDCDLKGELTTR
;
A
#
# COMPACT_ATOMS: atom_id res chain seq x y z
N MET A 1 11.90 -2.80 -17.53
CA MET A 1 11.17 -1.87 -16.65
C MET A 1 12.05 -1.66 -15.44
N SER A 2 12.42 -0.41 -15.19
CA SER A 2 13.35 -0.01 -14.14
C SER A 2 12.80 -0.45 -12.78
N ASP A 3 13.63 -1.08 -11.96
CA ASP A 3 13.33 -1.20 -10.53
C ASP A 3 13.25 0.24 -9.97
N ASN A 4 12.06 0.72 -9.59
CA ASN A 4 11.86 2.08 -9.08
C ASN A 4 12.22 2.16 -7.60
N TYR A 5 13.35 2.77 -7.25
CA TYR A 5 13.81 2.97 -5.87
C TYR A 5 13.48 4.40 -5.41
N GLU A 6 12.23 4.66 -5.09
CA GLU A 6 11.79 6.02 -4.76
C GLU A 6 11.32 6.17 -3.32
N VAL A 7 11.46 7.40 -2.80
CA VAL A 7 10.97 7.79 -1.48
C VAL A 7 9.90 8.86 -1.68
N PHE A 8 8.67 8.51 -1.37
CA PHE A 8 7.51 9.39 -1.42
C PHE A 8 7.18 9.84 0.01
N ASN A 9 7.19 11.15 0.23
CA ASN A 9 6.86 11.75 1.53
C ASN A 9 5.60 12.59 1.37
N GLN A 10 4.53 12.24 2.09
CA GLN A 10 3.28 13.00 2.11
C GLN A 10 2.70 13.26 0.71
N VAL A 11 2.82 12.27 -0.17
CA VAL A 11 2.29 12.37 -1.54
C VAL A 11 0.83 11.90 -1.54
N ASP A 12 -0.01 12.68 -2.20
CA ASP A 12 -1.40 12.37 -2.46
C ASP A 12 -1.51 11.58 -3.78
N PHE A 13 -1.80 10.29 -3.65
CA PHE A 13 -2.15 9.38 -4.74
C PHE A 13 -3.66 9.08 -4.78
N SER A 14 -4.47 9.78 -3.99
CA SER A 14 -5.89 9.50 -3.87
C SER A 14 -6.59 9.66 -5.21
N ASN A 15 -7.55 8.78 -5.48
CA ASN A 15 -8.35 8.75 -6.74
C ASN A 15 -7.52 8.58 -8.03
N GLN A 16 -6.22 8.27 -7.95
CA GLN A 16 -5.40 8.03 -9.13
C GLN A 16 -5.62 6.62 -9.69
N ASP A 17 -5.38 6.47 -10.99
CA ASP A 17 -5.23 5.17 -11.62
C ASP A 17 -3.76 4.73 -11.52
N LEU A 18 -3.54 3.76 -10.66
CA LEU A 18 -2.26 3.09 -10.42
C LEU A 18 -2.40 1.58 -10.69
N SER A 19 -3.40 1.17 -11.49
CA SER A 19 -3.58 -0.22 -11.86
C SER A 19 -2.35 -0.74 -12.63
N GLU A 20 -2.02 -2.02 -12.42
CA GLU A 20 -0.85 -2.69 -13.02
C GLU A 20 0.49 -1.99 -12.72
N SER A 21 0.54 -1.09 -11.72
CA SER A 21 1.77 -0.38 -11.35
C SER A 21 2.73 -1.29 -10.59
N HIS A 22 4.03 -1.09 -10.81
CA HIS A 22 5.08 -1.90 -10.20
C HIS A 22 5.99 -1.03 -9.34
N PHE A 23 5.94 -1.23 -8.02
CA PHE A 23 6.78 -0.55 -7.04
C PHE A 23 7.71 -1.55 -6.37
N LYS A 24 9.02 -1.29 -6.42
CA LYS A 24 10.01 -2.20 -5.88
C LYS A 24 11.03 -1.46 -5.05
N ARG A 25 11.11 -1.75 -3.75
CA ARG A 25 12.01 -1.09 -2.79
C ARG A 25 11.71 0.41 -2.66
N CYS A 26 10.44 0.78 -2.84
CA CYS A 26 9.95 2.12 -2.57
C CYS A 26 9.67 2.31 -1.08
N LYS A 27 9.72 3.57 -0.64
CA LYS A 27 9.31 4.00 0.69
C LYS A 27 8.17 5.01 0.53
N PHE A 28 7.05 4.74 1.16
CA PHE A 28 5.88 5.60 1.21
C PHE A 28 5.68 6.01 2.66
N TYR A 29 5.88 7.29 2.94
CA TYR A 29 5.73 7.83 4.29
C TYR A 29 4.58 8.81 4.29
N ARG A 30 3.53 8.47 5.05
CA ARG A 30 2.30 9.27 5.19
C ARG A 30 1.68 9.62 3.85
N CYS A 31 1.71 8.68 2.90
CA CYS A 31 1.08 8.84 1.60
C CYS A 31 -0.38 8.40 1.66
N ASP A 32 -1.19 9.01 0.79
CA ASP A 32 -2.62 8.74 0.70
C ASP A 32 -2.93 8.03 -0.63
N PHE A 33 -3.41 6.80 -0.55
CA PHE A 33 -3.91 5.99 -1.68
C PHE A 33 -5.44 5.82 -1.61
N GLY A 34 -6.13 6.65 -0.83
CA GLY A 34 -7.57 6.60 -0.62
C GLY A 34 -8.30 6.64 -1.96
N ARG A 35 -9.23 5.69 -2.16
CA ARG A 35 -10.02 5.55 -3.39
C ARG A 35 -9.20 5.36 -4.68
N ALA A 36 -7.90 5.13 -4.59
CA ALA A 36 -7.07 4.85 -5.77
C ALA A 36 -7.47 3.51 -6.41
N ASP A 37 -7.28 3.41 -7.72
CA ASP A 37 -7.33 2.14 -8.43
C ASP A 37 -5.93 1.51 -8.39
N LEU A 38 -5.79 0.41 -7.66
CA LEU A 38 -4.57 -0.34 -7.46
C LEU A 38 -4.73 -1.79 -7.92
N ARG A 39 -5.69 -2.05 -8.83
CA ARG A 39 -5.92 -3.39 -9.36
C ARG A 39 -4.66 -3.94 -10.00
N GLU A 40 -4.31 -5.19 -9.70
CA GLU A 40 -3.13 -5.88 -10.23
C GLU A 40 -1.79 -5.20 -9.91
N ALA A 41 -1.76 -4.17 -9.05
CA ALA A 41 -0.54 -3.49 -8.66
C ALA A 41 0.39 -4.42 -7.87
N GLN A 42 1.70 -4.26 -8.06
CA GLN A 42 2.74 -5.08 -7.43
C GLN A 42 3.65 -4.22 -6.56
N PHE A 43 3.68 -4.54 -5.28
CA PHE A 43 4.59 -3.94 -4.29
C PHE A 43 5.56 -5.00 -3.79
N VAL A 44 6.86 -4.77 -3.98
CA VAL A 44 7.93 -5.71 -3.59
C VAL A 44 8.98 -4.99 -2.76
N ASP A 45 9.31 -5.50 -1.58
CA ASP A 45 10.30 -4.90 -0.67
C ASP A 45 9.98 -3.45 -0.26
N CYS A 46 8.70 -3.04 -0.28
CA CYS A 46 8.27 -1.66 0.02
C CYS A 46 8.01 -1.41 1.52
N ILE A 47 8.17 -0.16 1.96
CA ILE A 47 7.90 0.28 3.33
C ILE A 47 6.81 1.36 3.30
N PHE A 48 5.76 1.20 4.10
CA PHE A 48 4.61 2.12 4.18
C PHE A 48 4.48 2.83 5.54
N ILE A 49 5.43 2.60 6.44
CA ILE A 49 5.48 3.21 7.77
C ILE A 49 6.91 3.60 8.12
N GLU A 50 7.08 4.77 8.73
CA GLU A 50 8.39 5.19 9.25
C GLU A 50 8.80 4.33 10.46
N GLN A 51 10.10 4.14 10.68
CA GLN A 51 10.59 3.40 11.85
C GLN A 51 10.13 4.09 13.15
N GLY A 52 9.39 3.36 13.98
CA GLY A 52 8.80 3.92 15.21
C GLY A 52 7.56 4.79 14.99
N GLY A 53 7.04 4.84 13.75
CA GLY A 53 5.79 5.50 13.42
C GLY A 53 4.60 4.86 14.12
N ILE A 54 3.58 5.68 14.39
CA ILE A 54 2.29 5.25 14.97
C ILE A 54 1.15 5.30 13.94
N GLU A 55 1.46 5.67 12.70
CA GLU A 55 0.53 5.80 11.59
C GLU A 55 1.24 5.36 10.30
N GLY A 56 0.58 4.50 9.52
CA GLY A 56 1.03 4.03 8.20
C GLY A 56 0.39 4.83 7.06
N CYS A 57 0.40 4.27 5.85
CA CYS A 57 -0.26 4.88 4.69
C CYS A 57 -1.78 4.62 4.69
N HIS A 58 -2.53 5.45 3.97
CA HIS A 58 -3.97 5.31 3.84
C HIS A 58 -4.31 4.62 2.52
N PHE A 59 -5.15 3.61 2.55
CA PHE A 59 -5.67 2.85 1.42
C PHE A 59 -7.20 2.74 1.49
N ASP A 60 -7.86 3.56 2.30
CA ASP A 60 -9.29 3.45 2.53
C ASP A 60 -10.09 3.61 1.23
N TYR A 61 -11.10 2.76 1.07
CA TYR A 61 -11.96 2.70 -0.12
C TYR A 61 -11.24 2.51 -1.46
N SER A 62 -9.95 2.14 -1.47
CA SER A 62 -9.19 1.82 -2.68
C SER A 62 -9.66 0.50 -3.33
N ASP A 63 -9.33 0.30 -4.60
CA ASP A 63 -9.54 -0.95 -5.31
C ASP A 63 -8.23 -1.72 -5.42
N LEU A 64 -8.03 -2.73 -4.57
CA LEU A 64 -6.81 -3.53 -4.48
C LEU A 64 -7.00 -4.94 -5.07
N ARG A 65 -8.01 -5.15 -5.91
CA ARG A 65 -8.30 -6.47 -6.45
C ARG A 65 -7.11 -7.03 -7.24
N ASP A 66 -6.78 -8.28 -6.96
CA ASP A 66 -5.67 -9.01 -7.60
C ASP A 66 -4.29 -8.33 -7.45
N SER A 67 -4.15 -7.36 -6.53
CA SER A 67 -2.87 -6.72 -6.20
C SER A 67 -2.01 -7.62 -5.30
N SER A 68 -0.70 -7.37 -5.27
CA SER A 68 0.23 -8.13 -4.43
C SER A 68 1.21 -7.26 -3.67
N PHE A 69 1.41 -7.60 -2.39
CA PHE A 69 2.42 -7.04 -1.50
C PHE A 69 3.35 -8.16 -1.05
N LYS A 70 4.64 -8.03 -1.33
CA LYS A 70 5.67 -9.05 -1.07
C LYS A 70 6.80 -8.44 -0.27
N ASN A 71 7.08 -8.96 0.92
CA ASN A 71 8.11 -8.46 1.82
C ASN A 71 7.92 -6.96 2.16
N CYS A 72 6.66 -6.56 2.44
CA CYS A 72 6.30 -5.16 2.71
C CYS A 72 6.02 -4.89 4.20
N GLN A 73 6.36 -3.68 4.65
CA GLN A 73 6.01 -3.18 5.99
C GLN A 73 4.76 -2.31 5.87
N LEU A 74 3.60 -2.83 6.28
CA LEU A 74 2.28 -2.20 6.13
C LEU A 74 1.61 -1.91 7.47
N SER A 75 2.29 -2.17 8.59
CA SER A 75 1.76 -1.93 9.93
C SER A 75 1.16 -0.53 10.08
N MET A 76 0.05 -0.43 10.81
CA MET A 76 -0.74 0.79 11.04
C MET A 76 -1.29 1.46 9.75
N SER A 77 -1.20 0.81 8.58
CA SER A 77 -1.86 1.32 7.37
C SER A 77 -3.37 1.08 7.44
N ASN A 78 -4.14 1.98 6.85
CA ASN A 78 -5.60 1.93 6.90
C ASN A 78 -6.18 1.35 5.61
N PHE A 79 -6.80 0.18 5.67
CA PHE A 79 -7.48 -0.47 4.54
C PHE A 79 -9.02 -0.42 4.63
N THR A 80 -9.58 0.45 5.47
CA THR A 80 -11.03 0.49 5.73
C THR A 80 -11.81 0.66 4.43
N GLY A 81 -12.73 -0.28 4.15
CA GLY A 81 -13.59 -0.23 2.96
C GLY A 81 -12.88 -0.51 1.63
N ALA A 82 -11.59 -0.88 1.64
CA ALA A 82 -10.88 -1.26 0.43
C ALA A 82 -11.42 -2.56 -0.16
N LYS A 83 -11.41 -2.67 -1.50
CA LYS A 83 -11.79 -3.90 -2.20
C LYS A 83 -10.57 -4.79 -2.35
N CYS A 84 -10.50 -5.86 -1.56
CA CYS A 84 -9.32 -6.71 -1.46
C CYS A 84 -9.51 -8.13 -2.04
N PHE A 85 -10.49 -8.35 -2.91
CA PHE A 85 -10.69 -9.68 -3.51
C PHE A 85 -9.46 -10.07 -4.35
N GLY A 86 -8.85 -11.22 -4.04
CA GLY A 86 -7.65 -11.69 -4.74
C GLY A 86 -6.33 -11.05 -4.27
N ILE A 87 -6.34 -10.18 -3.24
CA ILE A 87 -5.12 -9.57 -2.72
C ILE A 87 -4.14 -10.64 -2.18
N GLU A 88 -2.85 -10.47 -2.48
CA GLU A 88 -1.79 -11.29 -1.89
C GLU A 88 -0.97 -10.44 -0.90
N PHE A 89 -0.88 -10.89 0.36
CA PHE A 89 0.12 -10.40 1.32
C PHE A 89 1.08 -11.54 1.65
N LYS A 90 2.31 -11.44 1.17
CA LYS A 90 3.35 -12.46 1.41
C LYS A 90 4.53 -11.85 2.14
N ASP A 91 4.91 -12.46 3.26
CA ASP A 91 6.03 -12.01 4.09
C ASP A 91 5.88 -10.55 4.55
N CYS A 92 4.64 -10.09 4.78
CA CYS A 92 4.32 -8.72 5.19
C CYS A 92 4.07 -8.61 6.70
N ASP A 93 4.29 -7.42 7.26
CA ASP A 93 3.73 -7.05 8.55
C ASP A 93 2.38 -6.32 8.37
N LEU A 94 1.37 -6.70 9.15
CA LEU A 94 0.02 -6.11 9.12
C LEU A 94 -0.48 -5.82 10.54
N LYS A 95 0.43 -5.42 11.44
CA LYS A 95 0.05 -5.17 12.83
C LYS A 95 -0.65 -3.82 12.94
N GLY A 96 -1.76 -3.76 13.68
CA GLY A 96 -2.50 -2.52 13.93
C GLY A 96 -3.69 -2.28 13.02
N GLU A 97 -4.11 -3.26 12.21
CA GLU A 97 -5.37 -3.17 11.46
C GLU A 97 -6.56 -3.06 12.42
N LEU A 98 -7.12 -1.86 12.53
CA LEU A 98 -8.41 -1.64 13.18
C LEU A 98 -9.51 -1.97 12.16
N THR A 99 -10.16 -3.11 12.37
CA THR A 99 -11.50 -3.50 11.89
C THR A 99 -11.72 -3.69 10.37
N THR A 100 -11.70 -4.95 9.93
CA THR A 100 -12.74 -5.46 9.03
C THR A 100 -13.91 -6.01 9.88
N ARG A 101 -15.07 -5.36 9.81
CA ARG A 101 -16.35 -6.05 10.02
C ARG A 101 -16.89 -6.49 8.68
#